data_AF-E9DB76-F1
#
_entry.id   AF-E9DB76-F1
#
_cell.length_a   1.000
_cell.length_b   1.000
_cell.length_c   1.000
_cell.angle_alpha   90.00
_cell.angle_beta   90.00
_cell.angle_gamma   90.00
#
_symmetry.space_group_name_H-M   'P 1'
#
loop_
_entity.id
_entity.type
_entity.pdbx_description
1 polymer ?
#
loop_
_entity_poly.entity_id
_entity_poly.type
_entity_poly.pdbx_seq_one_letter_code
_entity_poly.pdbx_strand_id
1 'polypeptide(L)'
;MDGLQHMQCTKHLSLKIPKMTSLNFPAYGNIYFSDAPIEAALKVPLQDDDRFCIGPYCSPLFWHRGAGEPELYGEPSENRGPWKTLDDYVSGLIDTALSRIPKQPDNHLPYRGSVEEHIRLVNICRETMHKLVQSPRIQEAGMPTLIHADYNKRNIFVSDDPTVITVIIDWQLTCVEPAFIYAHMTPDFAALPDTDPSEDNNEPTSKEEEKLLSDLSICNQTYNLIMTYKNRKIKPGRLLDPTFFRLFHYCFTTWRDGIPAIRQELIDLSALWDKPELGLPAPYPYAPSEGELAEHRKQYEDFEATQKLKTWLKISLQTTSDGWMPNELWEDAREANRMAYEQWMETARESEARGDDSMTVEKAEKLWPFDAR
;
A
#
# COMPACT_ATOMS: atom_id res chain seq x y z
N MET A 1 -6.17 -8.48 27.57
CA MET A 1 -5.80 -9.71 26.85
C MET A 1 -4.34 -9.99 27.21
N ASP A 2 -4.01 -11.20 27.69
CA ASP A 2 -2.62 -11.62 27.85
C ASP A 2 -2.05 -12.15 26.52
N GLY A 3 -0.74 -12.43 26.46
CA GLY A 3 -0.10 -12.85 25.20
C GLY A 3 -0.58 -14.21 24.66
N LEU A 4 -1.05 -15.11 25.54
CA LEU A 4 -1.65 -16.37 25.08
C LEU A 4 -2.99 -16.10 24.40
N GLN A 5 -3.83 -15.28 25.03
CA GLN A 5 -5.11 -14.86 24.47
C GLN A 5 -4.93 -14.09 23.16
N HIS A 6 -3.87 -13.28 23.06
CA HIS A 6 -3.52 -12.53 21.86
C HIS A 6 -3.18 -13.44 20.68
N MET A 7 -2.27 -14.39 20.90
CA MET A 7 -1.96 -15.42 19.90
C MET A 7 -3.21 -16.23 19.51
N GLN A 8 -4.07 -16.58 20.47
CA GLN A 8 -5.31 -17.31 20.20
C GLN A 8 -6.31 -16.52 19.37
N CYS A 9 -6.47 -15.22 19.64
CA CYS A 9 -7.31 -14.32 18.83
C CYS A 9 -6.76 -14.20 17.39
N THR A 10 -5.45 -13.97 17.25
CA THR A 10 -4.75 -13.93 15.95
C THR A 10 -4.93 -15.23 15.18
N LYS A 11 -4.79 -16.37 15.84
CA LYS A 11 -5.03 -17.69 15.25
C LYS A 11 -6.49 -17.84 14.80
N HIS A 12 -7.45 -17.41 15.61
CA HIS A 12 -8.87 -17.50 15.27
C HIS A 12 -9.19 -16.65 14.03
N LEU A 13 -8.70 -15.40 13.95
CA LEU A 13 -8.83 -14.57 12.75
C LEU A 13 -8.25 -15.29 11.53
N SER A 14 -6.99 -15.71 11.64
CA SER A 14 -6.23 -16.33 10.56
C SER A 14 -6.91 -17.60 10.04
N LEU A 15 -7.62 -18.36 10.88
CA LEU A 15 -8.36 -19.56 10.49
C LEU A 15 -9.73 -19.26 9.84
N LYS A 16 -10.29 -18.05 10.00
CA LYS A 16 -11.49 -17.63 9.26
C LYS A 16 -11.15 -17.25 7.81
N ILE A 17 -9.97 -16.69 7.55
CA ILE A 17 -9.56 -16.22 6.21
C ILE A 17 -9.61 -17.34 5.15
N PRO A 18 -9.09 -18.56 5.38
CA PRO A 18 -9.20 -19.66 4.41
C PRO A 18 -10.63 -20.04 4.01
N LYS A 19 -11.63 -19.81 4.87
CA LYS A 19 -13.03 -20.05 4.51
C LYS A 19 -13.49 -19.08 3.44
N MET A 20 -13.12 -17.81 3.57
CA MET A 20 -13.46 -16.76 2.61
C MET A 20 -12.69 -16.92 1.30
N THR A 21 -11.39 -17.20 1.35
CA THR A 21 -10.58 -17.39 0.13
C THR A 21 -10.90 -18.69 -0.62
N SER A 22 -11.64 -19.62 -0.01
CA SER A 22 -12.12 -20.83 -0.69
C SER A 22 -13.20 -20.54 -1.73
N LEU A 23 -13.87 -19.38 -1.65
CA LEU A 23 -14.86 -18.94 -2.63
C LEU A 23 -14.17 -18.66 -3.97
N ASN A 24 -14.83 -19.05 -5.08
CA ASN A 24 -14.34 -18.80 -6.42
C ASN A 24 -15.10 -17.67 -7.08
N PHE A 25 -14.36 -16.77 -7.73
CA PHE A 25 -14.91 -15.62 -8.41
C PHE A 25 -14.51 -15.66 -9.89
N PRO A 26 -15.43 -15.29 -10.81
CA PRO A 26 -15.20 -15.34 -12.25
C PRO A 26 -14.43 -14.11 -12.79
N ALA A 27 -14.26 -13.08 -11.98
CA ALA A 27 -13.64 -11.81 -12.35
C ALA A 27 -13.13 -11.07 -11.10
N TYR A 28 -12.27 -10.08 -11.31
CA TYR A 28 -11.86 -9.07 -10.32
C TYR A 28 -12.83 -7.88 -10.37
N GLY A 29 -13.10 -7.27 -9.22
CA GLY A 29 -14.09 -6.20 -9.06
C GLY A 29 -14.83 -6.26 -7.74
N ASN A 30 -15.97 -5.59 -7.63
CA ASN A 30 -16.82 -5.64 -6.43
C ASN A 30 -18.06 -6.51 -6.66
N ILE A 31 -18.64 -7.01 -5.56
CA ILE A 31 -19.87 -7.80 -5.59
C ILE A 31 -21.06 -6.83 -5.59
N TYR A 32 -21.97 -7.01 -6.54
CA TYR A 32 -23.21 -6.25 -6.66
C TYR A 32 -24.42 -7.18 -6.74
N PHE A 33 -25.59 -6.67 -6.37
CA PHE A 33 -26.85 -7.33 -6.71
C PHE A 33 -27.02 -7.39 -8.24
N SER A 34 -27.60 -8.47 -8.75
CA SER A 34 -27.81 -8.65 -10.18
C SER A 34 -28.75 -7.60 -10.79
N ASP A 35 -29.64 -7.00 -9.99
CA ASP A 35 -30.53 -5.90 -10.37
C ASP A 35 -29.96 -4.50 -10.11
N ALA A 36 -28.72 -4.38 -9.64
CA ALA A 36 -28.07 -3.08 -9.42
C ALA A 36 -28.07 -2.24 -10.72
N PRO A 37 -28.16 -0.89 -10.64
CA PRO A 37 -28.24 0.00 -11.80
C PRO A 37 -26.88 0.19 -12.48
N ILE A 38 -26.26 -0.91 -12.87
CA ILE A 38 -25.00 -1.02 -13.59
C ILE A 38 -25.31 -1.58 -14.99
N GLU A 39 -24.62 -1.08 -16.00
CA GLU A 39 -24.75 -1.56 -17.37
C GLU A 39 -24.55 -3.08 -17.44
N ALA A 40 -25.41 -3.77 -18.20
CA ALA A 40 -25.39 -5.23 -18.26
C ALA A 40 -24.04 -5.80 -18.75
N ALA A 41 -23.31 -5.07 -19.60
CA ALA A 41 -21.98 -5.45 -20.09
C ALA A 41 -20.90 -5.44 -18.98
N LEU A 42 -21.12 -4.68 -17.91
CA LEU A 42 -20.22 -4.58 -16.75
C LEU A 42 -20.62 -5.53 -15.62
N LYS A 43 -21.43 -6.56 -15.89
CA LYS A 43 -21.83 -7.56 -14.91
C LYS A 43 -21.32 -8.94 -15.33
N VAL A 44 -20.57 -9.59 -14.44
CA VAL A 44 -20.15 -10.99 -14.58
C VAL A 44 -20.90 -11.82 -13.52
N PRO A 45 -21.87 -12.66 -13.92
CA PRO A 45 -22.67 -13.45 -12.98
C PRO A 45 -21.81 -14.38 -12.11
N LEU A 46 -22.18 -14.54 -10.84
CA LEU A 46 -21.61 -15.62 -10.01
C LEU A 46 -22.25 -16.95 -10.43
N GLN A 47 -21.45 -18.02 -10.53
CA GLN A 47 -21.95 -19.31 -11.00
C GLN A 47 -22.92 -19.98 -10.00
N ASP A 48 -22.71 -19.75 -8.71
CA ASP A 48 -23.43 -20.43 -7.63
C ASP A 48 -24.60 -19.61 -7.04
N ASP A 49 -24.75 -18.34 -7.43
CA ASP A 49 -25.78 -17.44 -6.90
C ASP A 49 -26.15 -16.34 -7.91
N ASP A 50 -27.35 -16.44 -8.49
CA ASP A 50 -27.85 -15.52 -9.53
C ASP A 50 -28.31 -14.16 -8.98
N ARG A 51 -28.36 -14.01 -7.65
CA ARG A 51 -28.68 -12.75 -6.98
C ARG A 51 -27.52 -11.77 -7.02
N PHE A 52 -26.31 -12.24 -7.32
CA PHE A 52 -25.09 -11.45 -7.29
C PHE A 52 -24.28 -11.55 -8.58
N CYS A 53 -23.50 -10.50 -8.84
CA CYS A 53 -22.54 -10.45 -9.94
C CYS A 53 -21.26 -9.72 -9.49
N ILE A 54 -20.16 -9.95 -10.19
CA ILE A 54 -18.98 -9.10 -10.12
C ILE A 54 -19.18 -7.94 -11.09
N GLY A 55 -19.03 -6.73 -10.60
CA GLY A 55 -19.12 -5.50 -11.36
C GLY A 55 -17.88 -4.62 -11.21
N PRO A 56 -17.96 -3.34 -11.61
CA PRO A 56 -16.85 -2.42 -11.53
C PRO A 56 -16.21 -2.33 -10.14
N TYR A 57 -14.93 -2.04 -10.12
CA TYR A 57 -14.13 -1.86 -8.91
C TYR A 57 -14.51 -0.54 -8.22
N CYS A 58 -14.80 -0.60 -6.92
CA CYS A 58 -15.41 0.49 -6.14
C CYS A 58 -14.43 1.14 -5.16
N SER A 59 -13.19 1.42 -5.59
CA SER A 59 -12.21 2.15 -4.79
C SER A 59 -12.22 3.64 -5.12
N PRO A 60 -12.17 4.56 -4.13
CA PRO A 60 -12.11 6.00 -4.39
C PRO A 60 -11.03 6.42 -5.40
N LEU A 61 -9.90 5.68 -5.43
CA LEU A 61 -8.79 5.95 -6.32
C LEU A 61 -9.15 5.77 -7.80
N PHE A 62 -9.99 4.79 -8.12
CA PHE A 62 -10.46 4.51 -9.49
C PHE A 62 -11.57 5.45 -9.95
N TRP A 63 -12.19 6.20 -9.03
CA TRP A 63 -13.31 7.08 -9.32
C TRP A 63 -12.99 8.57 -9.15
N HIS A 64 -11.76 8.90 -8.77
CA HIS A 64 -11.32 10.27 -8.44
C HIS A 64 -12.26 10.94 -7.42
N ARG A 65 -12.70 10.20 -6.40
CA ARG A 65 -13.68 10.68 -5.41
C ARG A 65 -13.07 11.15 -4.09
N GLY A 66 -11.74 11.19 -3.99
CA GLY A 66 -11.07 11.83 -2.86
C GLY A 66 -11.31 13.35 -2.86
N ALA A 67 -11.13 13.99 -1.70
CA ALA A 67 -11.22 15.44 -1.59
C ALA A 67 -10.17 16.12 -2.50
N GLY A 68 -10.59 17.02 -3.39
CA GLY A 68 -9.71 17.70 -4.34
C GLY A 68 -9.27 16.87 -5.54
N GLU A 69 -9.58 15.56 -5.58
CA GLU A 69 -9.21 14.68 -6.69
C GLU A 69 -9.95 14.99 -8.00
N PRO A 70 -11.27 15.30 -8.02
CA PRO A 70 -11.96 15.70 -9.24
C PRO A 70 -11.34 16.94 -9.88
N GLU A 71 -10.93 17.93 -9.08
CA GLU A 71 -10.32 19.15 -9.56
C GLU A 71 -8.89 18.91 -10.09
N LEU A 72 -8.14 18.02 -9.44
CA LEU A 72 -6.75 17.75 -9.78
C LEU A 72 -6.60 16.81 -10.99
N TYR A 73 -7.38 15.73 -11.04
CA TYR A 73 -7.26 14.66 -12.03
C TYR A 73 -8.35 14.71 -13.10
N GLY A 74 -9.48 15.37 -12.84
CA GLY A 74 -10.63 15.40 -13.74
C GLY A 74 -11.41 14.08 -13.71
N GLU A 75 -11.94 13.69 -14.86
CA GLU A 75 -12.76 12.47 -14.98
C GLU A 75 -11.93 11.18 -14.77
N PRO A 76 -12.49 10.18 -14.08
CA PRO A 76 -11.84 8.89 -13.90
C PRO A 76 -11.74 8.10 -15.22
N SER A 77 -10.85 7.10 -15.22
CA SER A 77 -10.77 6.11 -16.30
C SER A 77 -12.12 5.41 -16.52
N GLU A 78 -12.46 5.11 -17.77
CA GLU A 78 -13.62 4.28 -18.11
C GLU A 78 -13.37 2.81 -17.73
N ASN A 79 -12.11 2.36 -17.77
CA ASN A 79 -11.69 1.00 -17.47
C ASN A 79 -11.60 0.75 -15.95
N ARG A 80 -12.76 0.49 -15.35
CA ARG A 80 -12.90 0.21 -13.90
C ARG A 80 -13.34 -1.22 -13.63
N GLY A 81 -13.15 -2.13 -14.58
CA GLY A 81 -13.62 -3.51 -14.48
C GLY A 81 -15.13 -3.65 -14.70
N PRO A 82 -15.68 -4.86 -14.46
CA PRO A 82 -15.01 -6.04 -13.92
C PRO A 82 -13.98 -6.62 -14.90
N TRP A 83 -12.91 -7.22 -14.38
CA TRP A 83 -11.83 -7.78 -15.20
C TRP A 83 -11.83 -9.30 -15.12
N LYS A 84 -11.88 -9.99 -16.27
CA LYS A 84 -11.98 -11.47 -16.29
C LYS A 84 -10.62 -12.15 -16.21
N THR A 85 -9.57 -11.46 -16.64
CA THR A 85 -8.21 -11.97 -16.63
C THR A 85 -7.29 -11.04 -15.85
N LEU A 86 -6.15 -11.57 -15.41
CA LEU A 86 -5.14 -10.78 -14.72
C LEU A 86 -4.53 -9.72 -15.66
N ASP A 87 -4.52 -9.97 -16.97
CA ASP A 87 -4.07 -9.02 -17.99
C ASP A 87 -5.04 -7.83 -18.14
N ASP A 88 -6.36 -8.10 -18.13
CA ASP A 88 -7.39 -7.06 -18.10
C ASP A 88 -7.28 -6.21 -16.81
N TYR A 89 -7.00 -6.86 -15.67
CA TYR A 89 -6.79 -6.19 -14.39
C TYR A 89 -5.58 -5.25 -14.43
N VAL A 90 -4.44 -5.70 -15.00
CA VAL A 90 -3.28 -4.85 -15.24
C VAL A 90 -3.64 -3.65 -16.11
N SER A 91 -4.39 -3.87 -17.19
CA SER A 91 -4.85 -2.78 -18.06
C SER A 91 -5.66 -1.73 -17.28
N GLY A 92 -6.57 -2.17 -16.40
CA GLY A 92 -7.35 -1.29 -15.53
C GLY A 92 -6.51 -0.47 -14.55
N LEU A 93 -5.50 -1.09 -13.94
CA LEU A 93 -4.56 -0.38 -13.06
C LEU A 93 -3.77 0.69 -13.81
N ILE A 94 -3.29 0.37 -15.01
CA ILE A 94 -2.50 1.30 -15.83
C ILE A 94 -3.35 2.46 -16.35
N ASP A 95 -4.57 2.20 -16.81
CA ASP A 95 -5.47 3.25 -17.28
C ASP A 95 -5.84 4.20 -16.14
N THR A 96 -6.03 3.67 -14.93
CA THR A 96 -6.24 4.45 -13.71
C THR A 96 -4.98 5.25 -13.33
N ALA A 97 -3.80 4.66 -13.46
CA ALA A 97 -2.55 5.37 -13.22
C ALA A 97 -2.38 6.58 -14.14
N LEU A 98 -2.69 6.43 -15.43
CA LEU A 98 -2.65 7.53 -16.39
C LEU A 98 -3.73 8.58 -16.14
N SER A 99 -4.93 8.19 -15.73
CA SER A 99 -5.99 9.16 -15.40
C SER A 99 -5.66 10.00 -14.16
N ARG A 100 -4.77 9.50 -13.29
CA ARG A 100 -4.32 10.16 -12.06
C ARG A 100 -3.03 10.98 -12.22
N ILE A 101 -2.65 11.32 -13.45
CA ILE A 101 -1.59 12.30 -13.73
C ILE A 101 -2.26 13.64 -14.05
N PRO A 102 -2.04 14.70 -13.26
CA PRO A 102 -2.69 15.99 -13.47
C PRO A 102 -2.18 16.68 -14.74
N LYS A 103 -3.06 17.44 -15.39
CA LYS A 103 -2.75 18.16 -16.62
C LYS A 103 -1.95 19.45 -16.38
N GLN A 104 -2.20 20.12 -15.26
CA GLN A 104 -1.54 21.38 -14.88
C GLN A 104 -1.23 21.34 -13.38
N PRO A 105 -0.16 20.63 -13.00
CA PRO A 105 0.20 20.50 -11.60
C PRO A 105 0.82 21.77 -11.05
N ASP A 106 0.54 22.04 -9.78
CA ASP A 106 1.41 22.86 -8.95
C ASP A 106 2.41 21.94 -8.26
N ASN A 107 3.71 22.15 -8.48
CA ASN A 107 4.74 21.21 -8.07
C ASN A 107 5.64 21.79 -6.97
N HIS A 108 5.29 21.49 -5.73
CA HIS A 108 6.03 21.95 -4.55
C HIS A 108 7.08 20.96 -4.03
N LEU A 109 7.00 19.67 -4.39
CA LEU A 109 7.93 18.66 -3.88
C LEU A 109 9.14 18.52 -4.80
N PRO A 110 10.38 18.55 -4.25
CA PRO A 110 11.60 18.56 -5.06
C PRO A 110 11.78 17.30 -5.91
N TYR A 111 11.22 16.17 -5.47
CA TYR A 111 11.30 14.88 -6.16
C TYR A 111 10.00 14.46 -6.86
N ARG A 112 9.02 15.36 -7.02
CA ARG A 112 7.76 14.96 -7.68
C ARG A 112 7.95 14.55 -9.12
N GLY A 113 8.92 15.14 -9.82
CA GLY A 113 9.18 14.93 -11.25
C GLY A 113 8.16 15.60 -12.19
N SER A 114 8.37 15.44 -13.51
CA SER A 114 7.50 16.05 -14.54
C SER A 114 6.36 15.13 -14.96
N VAL A 115 5.30 15.70 -15.53
CA VAL A 115 4.14 14.97 -16.08
C VAL A 115 4.59 13.94 -17.13
N GLU A 116 5.49 14.32 -18.02
CA GLU A 116 6.04 13.46 -19.07
C GLU A 116 6.81 12.28 -18.48
N GLU A 117 7.52 12.53 -17.37
CA GLU A 117 8.26 11.49 -16.68
C GLU A 117 7.32 10.47 -16.04
N HIS A 118 6.24 10.92 -15.38
CA HIS A 118 5.20 10.04 -14.85
C HIS A 118 4.57 9.19 -15.95
N ILE A 119 4.18 9.81 -17.07
CA ILE A 119 3.61 9.09 -18.23
C ILE A 119 4.60 8.03 -18.74
N ARG A 120 5.87 8.39 -18.88
CA ARG A 120 6.92 7.47 -19.31
C ARG A 120 7.03 6.27 -18.37
N LEU A 121 7.16 6.49 -17.06
CA LEU A 121 7.31 5.41 -16.09
C LEU A 121 6.06 4.53 -15.99
N VAL A 122 4.85 5.11 -16.09
CA VAL A 122 3.59 4.33 -16.12
C VAL A 122 3.53 3.46 -17.38
N ASN A 123 3.96 3.95 -18.54
CA ASN A 123 4.03 3.12 -19.75
C ASN A 123 5.06 1.99 -19.64
N ILE A 124 6.17 2.20 -18.93
CA ILE A 124 7.14 1.15 -18.61
C ILE A 124 6.53 0.13 -17.65
N CYS A 125 5.79 0.58 -16.63
CA CYS A 125 5.03 -0.30 -15.75
C CYS A 125 4.03 -1.14 -16.52
N ARG A 126 3.34 -0.57 -17.52
CA ARG A 126 2.45 -1.31 -18.42
C ARG A 126 3.17 -2.49 -19.05
N GLU A 127 4.28 -2.26 -19.74
CA GLU A 127 5.03 -3.32 -20.39
C GLU A 127 5.54 -4.37 -19.38
N THR A 128 6.10 -3.92 -18.27
CA THR A 128 6.63 -4.78 -17.20
C THR A 128 5.55 -5.67 -16.59
N MET A 129 4.41 -5.10 -16.21
CA MET A 129 3.31 -5.84 -15.57
C MET A 129 2.67 -6.83 -16.54
N HIS A 130 2.47 -6.48 -17.82
CA HIS A 130 1.98 -7.43 -18.83
C HIS A 130 2.95 -8.61 -19.04
N LYS A 131 4.27 -8.38 -18.99
CA LYS A 131 5.26 -9.47 -19.02
C LYS A 131 5.22 -10.33 -17.75
N LEU A 132 5.04 -9.73 -16.56
CA LEU A 132 4.92 -10.47 -15.30
C LEU A 132 3.73 -11.43 -15.32
N VAL A 133 2.56 -10.96 -15.74
CA VAL A 133 1.33 -11.78 -15.74
C VAL A 133 1.34 -12.86 -16.82
N GLN A 134 2.32 -12.90 -17.72
CA GLN A 134 2.52 -14.07 -18.60
C GLN A 134 3.13 -15.27 -17.85
N SER A 135 3.78 -15.05 -16.71
CA SER A 135 4.36 -16.14 -15.92
C SER A 135 3.27 -17.00 -15.27
N PRO A 136 3.29 -18.34 -15.44
CA PRO A 136 2.33 -19.22 -14.79
C PRO A 136 2.31 -19.11 -13.27
N ARG A 137 3.46 -18.80 -12.65
CA ARG A 137 3.56 -18.61 -11.19
C ARG A 137 2.86 -17.33 -10.72
N ILE A 138 2.97 -16.25 -11.51
CA ILE A 138 2.26 -15.00 -11.22
C ILE A 138 0.76 -15.18 -11.44
N GLN A 139 0.35 -15.91 -12.49
CA GLN A 139 -1.05 -16.29 -12.71
C GLN A 139 -1.62 -17.12 -11.54
N GLU A 140 -0.87 -18.11 -11.07
CA GLU A 140 -1.26 -18.92 -9.91
C GLU A 140 -1.39 -18.06 -8.62
N ALA A 141 -0.48 -17.12 -8.40
CA ALA A 141 -0.54 -16.17 -7.30
C ALA A 141 -1.63 -15.10 -7.47
N GLY A 142 -2.11 -14.89 -8.70
CA GLY A 142 -3.05 -13.83 -9.06
C GLY A 142 -4.51 -14.25 -9.06
N MET A 143 -4.85 -15.45 -8.57
CA MET A 143 -6.24 -15.96 -8.58
C MET A 143 -7.23 -14.99 -7.92
N PRO A 144 -8.43 -14.72 -8.51
CA PRO A 144 -9.46 -13.89 -7.93
C PRO A 144 -9.83 -14.33 -6.51
N THR A 145 -9.65 -13.42 -5.55
CA THR A 145 -9.75 -13.70 -4.12
C THR A 145 -10.37 -12.52 -3.39
N LEU A 146 -11.35 -12.81 -2.53
CA LEU A 146 -11.96 -11.84 -1.62
C LEU A 146 -11.29 -11.98 -0.25
N ILE A 147 -10.66 -10.92 0.25
CA ILE A 147 -10.22 -10.80 1.64
C ILE A 147 -10.68 -9.44 2.19
N HIS A 148 -10.95 -9.38 3.49
CA HIS A 148 -11.25 -8.12 4.15
C HIS A 148 -10.04 -7.17 4.01
N ALA A 149 -10.26 -5.98 3.46
CA ALA A 149 -9.17 -5.06 3.13
C ALA A 149 -8.47 -4.45 4.35
N ASP A 150 -9.13 -4.40 5.52
CA ASP A 150 -8.59 -3.73 6.70
C ASP A 150 -8.78 -4.54 7.99
N TYR A 151 -7.87 -5.49 8.26
CA TYR A 151 -7.85 -6.22 9.55
C TYR A 151 -7.26 -5.37 10.67
N ASN A 152 -7.83 -4.19 10.90
CA ASN A 152 -7.55 -3.36 12.05
C ASN A 152 -8.27 -3.90 13.30
N LYS A 153 -7.64 -3.86 14.47
CA LYS A 153 -8.24 -4.29 15.74
C LYS A 153 -9.53 -3.56 16.08
N ARG A 154 -9.71 -2.31 15.62
CA ARG A 154 -10.95 -1.54 15.78
C ARG A 154 -12.14 -2.13 15.02
N ASN A 155 -11.86 -2.92 13.98
CA ASN A 155 -12.85 -3.57 13.13
C ASN A 155 -13.18 -5.01 13.56
N ILE A 156 -12.58 -5.49 14.65
CA ILE A 156 -12.71 -6.87 15.13
C ILE A 156 -13.35 -6.88 16.51
N PHE A 157 -14.58 -7.38 16.57
CA PHE A 157 -15.31 -7.55 17.82
C PHE A 157 -15.13 -8.97 18.35
N VAL A 158 -14.95 -9.06 19.66
CA VAL A 158 -14.78 -10.31 20.41
C VAL A 158 -15.88 -10.47 21.44
N SER A 159 -16.08 -11.69 21.92
CA SER A 159 -17.00 -11.96 23.03
C SER A 159 -16.38 -11.59 24.38
N ASP A 160 -17.07 -11.91 25.48
CA ASP A 160 -16.49 -11.85 26.84
C ASP A 160 -15.21 -12.71 26.96
N ASP A 161 -15.09 -13.76 26.15
CA ASP A 161 -13.81 -14.38 25.83
C ASP A 161 -13.14 -13.60 24.70
N PRO A 162 -12.01 -12.90 24.97
CA PRO A 162 -11.36 -12.03 24.00
C PRO A 162 -10.67 -12.79 22.87
N THR A 163 -10.63 -14.13 22.93
CA THR A 163 -10.08 -14.99 21.87
C THR A 163 -11.11 -15.37 20.80
N VAL A 164 -12.39 -15.11 21.07
CA VAL A 164 -13.50 -15.49 20.21
C VAL A 164 -13.99 -14.28 19.41
N ILE A 165 -13.60 -14.21 18.14
CA ILE A 165 -14.08 -13.20 17.20
C ILE A 165 -15.52 -13.48 16.82
N THR A 166 -16.41 -12.54 17.13
CA THR A 166 -17.85 -12.60 16.90
C THR A 166 -18.24 -11.89 15.61
N VAL A 167 -17.73 -10.68 15.38
CA VAL A 167 -18.08 -9.84 14.23
C VAL A 167 -16.84 -9.14 13.69
N ILE A 168 -16.78 -9.04 12.36
CA ILE A 168 -15.83 -8.19 11.63
C ILE A 168 -16.67 -7.15 10.89
N ILE A 169 -16.36 -5.87 11.06
CA ILE A 169 -17.04 -4.75 10.42
C ILE A 169 -16.12 -4.07 9.41
N ASP A 170 -16.63 -3.01 8.77
CA ASP A 170 -15.85 -2.15 7.85
C ASP A 170 -15.46 -2.82 6.52
N TRP A 171 -16.44 -3.49 5.91
CA TRP A 171 -16.27 -4.18 4.63
C TRP A 171 -16.23 -3.24 3.41
N GLN A 172 -16.25 -1.92 3.58
CA GLN A 172 -16.51 -0.94 2.52
C GLN A 172 -15.44 -0.92 1.41
N LEU A 173 -14.20 -1.31 1.72
CA LEU A 173 -13.09 -1.41 0.75
C LEU A 173 -12.86 -2.84 0.24
N THR A 174 -13.67 -3.81 0.70
CA THR A 174 -13.49 -5.22 0.33
C THR A 174 -13.90 -5.45 -1.12
N CYS A 175 -13.02 -6.08 -1.88
CA CYS A 175 -13.20 -6.37 -3.31
C CYS A 175 -12.51 -7.69 -3.68
N VAL A 176 -12.87 -8.23 -4.85
CA VAL A 176 -12.21 -9.39 -5.42
C VAL A 176 -10.97 -8.92 -6.19
N GLU A 177 -9.80 -9.27 -5.68
CA GLU A 177 -8.50 -8.88 -6.22
C GLU A 177 -7.59 -10.09 -6.46
N PRO A 178 -6.47 -9.91 -7.18
CA PRO A 178 -5.45 -10.95 -7.23
C PRO A 178 -4.97 -11.34 -5.83
N ALA A 179 -4.91 -12.63 -5.54
CA ALA A 179 -4.52 -13.15 -4.22
C ALA A 179 -3.19 -12.58 -3.68
N PHE A 180 -2.22 -12.28 -4.56
CA PHE A 180 -0.94 -11.70 -4.17
C PHE A 180 -1.07 -10.31 -3.51
N ILE A 181 -2.14 -9.55 -3.78
CA ILE A 181 -2.38 -8.25 -3.13
C ILE A 181 -2.49 -8.42 -1.61
N TYR A 182 -3.03 -9.56 -1.14
CA TYR A 182 -3.17 -9.83 0.28
C TYR A 182 -2.07 -10.73 0.84
N ALA A 183 -1.11 -11.17 0.02
CA ALA A 183 -0.17 -12.22 0.41
C ALA A 183 0.72 -11.80 1.58
N HIS A 184 1.15 -10.53 1.61
CA HIS A 184 2.06 -9.99 2.63
C HIS A 184 1.38 -9.01 3.59
N MET A 185 0.05 -8.87 3.51
CA MET A 185 -0.72 -8.08 4.47
C MET A 185 -0.70 -8.77 5.84
N THR A 186 -0.50 -7.98 6.90
CA THR A 186 -0.54 -8.46 8.29
C THR A 186 -1.51 -7.57 9.08
N PRO A 187 -2.44 -8.12 9.87
CA PRO A 187 -3.31 -7.35 10.76
C PRO A 187 -2.51 -6.46 11.70
N ASP A 188 -3.01 -5.27 12.04
CA ASP A 188 -2.29 -4.29 12.85
C ASP A 188 -1.90 -4.83 14.24
N PHE A 189 -2.78 -5.62 14.85
CA PHE A 189 -2.53 -6.27 16.14
C PHE A 189 -1.55 -7.46 16.06
N ALA A 190 -1.22 -7.94 14.86
CA ALA A 190 -0.19 -8.95 14.63
C ALA A 190 1.04 -8.39 13.88
N ALA A 191 1.07 -7.09 13.64
CA ALA A 191 2.19 -6.40 13.00
C ALA A 191 3.27 -6.10 14.04
N LEU A 192 4.53 -6.09 13.60
CA LEU A 192 5.62 -5.56 14.41
C LEU A 192 5.52 -4.03 14.42
N PRO A 193 5.89 -3.36 15.52
CA PRO A 193 5.80 -1.91 15.60
C PRO A 193 6.69 -1.24 14.55
N ASP A 194 6.24 -0.08 14.07
CA ASP A 194 7.08 0.82 13.28
C ASP A 194 8.30 1.22 14.13
N THR A 195 9.50 1.20 13.53
CA THR A 195 10.70 1.71 14.20
C THR A 195 10.72 3.23 14.09
N ASP A 196 10.83 3.94 15.22
CA ASP A 196 11.03 5.39 15.19
C ASP A 196 12.41 5.68 14.59
N PRO A 197 12.50 6.40 13.45
CA PRO A 197 13.78 6.67 12.82
C PRO A 197 14.69 7.60 13.64
N SER A 198 14.19 8.22 14.71
CA SER A 198 14.96 9.05 15.65
C SER A 198 15.52 8.29 16.85
N GLU A 199 15.04 7.07 17.12
CA GLU A 199 15.56 6.22 18.19
C GLU A 199 16.82 5.48 17.71
N ASP A 200 17.93 5.69 18.42
CA ASP A 200 19.13 4.86 18.25
C ASP A 200 18.82 3.46 18.82
N ASN A 201 19.00 2.40 18.02
CA ASN A 201 18.81 0.99 18.41
C ASN A 201 19.65 0.51 19.63
N ASN A 202 20.37 1.42 20.28
CA ASN A 202 21.23 1.21 21.43
C ASN A 202 20.58 1.55 22.78
N GLU A 203 19.35 2.09 22.81
CA GLU A 203 18.64 2.28 24.08
C GLU A 203 18.20 0.92 24.67
N PRO A 204 18.41 0.70 25.98
CA PRO A 204 18.01 -0.55 26.61
C PRO A 204 16.48 -0.65 26.66
N THR A 205 15.94 -1.57 25.87
CA THR A 205 14.51 -1.90 25.83
C THR A 205 14.05 -2.31 27.23
N SER A 206 12.95 -1.71 27.70
CA SER A 206 12.37 -2.08 28.98
C SER A 206 11.87 -3.54 28.95
N LYS A 207 11.82 -4.21 30.10
CA LYS A 207 11.26 -5.58 30.19
C LYS A 207 9.82 -5.69 29.71
N GLU A 208 9.07 -4.60 29.78
CA GLU A 208 7.68 -4.53 29.33
C GLU A 208 7.60 -4.45 27.80
N GLU A 209 8.45 -3.65 27.17
CA GLU A 209 8.60 -3.59 25.72
C GLU A 209 9.13 -4.89 25.13
N GLU A 210 10.15 -5.52 25.75
CA GLU A 210 10.64 -6.83 25.33
C GLU A 210 9.52 -7.87 25.33
N LYS A 211 8.66 -7.83 26.36
CA LYS A 211 7.50 -8.72 26.48
C LYS A 211 6.44 -8.43 25.40
N LEU A 212 6.19 -7.16 25.10
CA LEU A 212 5.27 -6.74 24.04
C LEU A 212 5.76 -7.16 22.66
N LEU A 213 7.04 -6.93 22.36
CA LEU A 213 7.68 -7.33 21.11
C LEU A 213 7.67 -8.85 20.94
N SER A 214 7.92 -9.60 22.02
CA SER A 214 7.82 -11.06 22.03
C SER A 214 6.40 -11.53 21.72
N ASP A 215 5.38 -10.93 22.34
CA ASP A 215 3.97 -11.24 22.08
C ASP A 215 3.55 -10.94 20.63
N LEU A 216 3.90 -9.76 20.10
CA LEU A 216 3.65 -9.37 18.72
C LEU A 216 4.38 -10.30 17.73
N SER A 217 5.61 -10.70 18.03
CA SER A 217 6.38 -11.65 17.21
C SER A 217 5.71 -13.02 17.14
N ILE A 218 5.18 -13.52 18.27
CA ILE A 218 4.41 -14.78 18.29
C ILE A 218 3.13 -14.65 17.45
N CYS A 219 2.41 -13.54 17.56
CA CYS A 219 1.20 -13.28 16.77
C CYS A 219 1.52 -13.19 15.27
N ASN A 220 2.57 -12.46 14.91
CA ASN A 220 3.06 -12.31 13.54
C ASN A 220 3.41 -13.67 12.92
N GLN A 221 4.21 -14.48 13.62
CA GLN A 221 4.57 -15.82 13.18
C GLN A 221 3.35 -16.74 13.04
N THR A 222 2.42 -16.68 14.00
CA THR A 222 1.17 -17.45 13.96
C THR A 222 0.34 -17.11 12.73
N TYR A 223 0.14 -15.81 12.47
CA TYR A 223 -0.57 -15.33 11.29
C TYR A 223 0.11 -15.79 10.00
N ASN A 224 1.43 -15.57 9.90
CA ASN A 224 2.24 -15.92 8.74
C ASN A 224 2.21 -17.42 8.41
N LEU A 225 2.30 -18.29 9.43
CA LEU A 225 2.23 -19.74 9.25
C LEU A 225 0.85 -20.16 8.71
N ILE A 226 -0.24 -19.64 9.27
CA ILE A 226 -1.59 -20.02 8.85
C ILE A 226 -1.86 -19.51 7.43
N MET A 227 -1.51 -18.27 7.13
CA MET A 227 -1.69 -17.70 5.79
C MET A 227 -0.87 -18.45 4.73
N THR A 228 0.35 -18.90 5.06
CA THR A 228 1.21 -19.64 4.12
C THR A 228 0.73 -21.08 3.91
N TYR A 229 0.35 -21.79 4.98
CA TYR A 229 0.15 -23.24 4.91
C TYR A 229 -1.32 -23.69 4.87
N LYS A 230 -2.27 -22.83 5.27
CA LYS A 230 -3.71 -23.14 5.28
C LYS A 230 -4.50 -22.45 4.18
N ASN A 231 -3.92 -21.47 3.49
CA ASN A 231 -4.61 -20.70 2.47
C ASN A 231 -4.06 -20.99 1.06
N ARG A 232 -4.79 -21.83 0.31
CA ARG A 232 -4.33 -22.33 -1.00
C ARG A 232 -4.14 -21.23 -2.05
N LYS A 233 -5.01 -20.22 -2.08
CA LYS A 233 -4.92 -19.11 -3.05
C LYS A 233 -3.82 -18.11 -2.69
N ILE A 234 -3.55 -17.94 -1.39
CA ILE A 234 -2.55 -16.97 -0.91
C ILE A 234 -1.13 -17.55 -0.92
N LYS A 235 -0.98 -18.86 -0.67
CA LYS A 235 0.31 -19.54 -0.61
C LYS A 235 1.24 -19.22 -1.80
N PRO A 236 0.80 -19.28 -3.07
CA PRO A 236 1.70 -19.01 -4.20
C PRO A 236 2.32 -17.61 -4.16
N GLY A 237 1.53 -16.58 -3.83
CA GLY A 237 2.03 -15.22 -3.66
C GLY A 237 3.06 -15.12 -2.52
N ARG A 238 2.80 -15.78 -1.39
CA ARG A 238 3.72 -15.78 -0.23
C ARG A 238 5.04 -16.52 -0.45
N LEU A 239 5.11 -17.38 -1.46
CA LEU A 239 6.33 -18.11 -1.82
C LEU A 239 7.18 -17.35 -2.85
N LEU A 240 6.67 -16.25 -3.38
CA LEU A 240 7.38 -15.39 -4.31
C LEU A 240 7.94 -14.17 -3.57
N ASP A 241 8.98 -13.56 -4.16
CA ASP A 241 9.52 -12.31 -3.65
C ASP A 241 8.46 -11.20 -3.77
N PRO A 242 8.14 -10.45 -2.69
CA PRO A 242 7.10 -9.42 -2.71
C PRO A 242 7.36 -8.33 -3.75
N THR A 243 8.62 -8.12 -4.16
CA THR A 243 9.01 -7.16 -5.19
C THR A 243 8.30 -7.39 -6.53
N PHE A 244 7.91 -8.64 -6.84
CA PHE A 244 7.13 -8.94 -8.04
C PHE A 244 5.72 -8.32 -8.03
N PHE A 245 5.21 -7.95 -6.85
CA PHE A 245 3.83 -7.47 -6.68
C PHE A 245 3.74 -5.98 -6.37
N ARG A 246 4.82 -5.32 -5.97
CA ARG A 246 4.80 -3.92 -5.52
C ARG A 246 4.26 -2.94 -6.58
N LEU A 247 4.54 -3.16 -7.87
CA LEU A 247 3.95 -2.35 -8.95
C LEU A 247 2.41 -2.43 -8.97
N PHE A 248 1.83 -3.60 -8.66
CA PHE A 248 0.37 -3.78 -8.60
C PHE A 248 -0.27 -3.02 -7.43
N HIS A 249 0.50 -2.73 -6.37
CA HIS A 249 0.02 -1.97 -5.22
C HIS A 249 0.04 -0.45 -5.43
N TYR A 250 0.98 0.06 -6.22
CA TYR A 250 1.32 1.50 -6.20
C TYR A 250 1.38 2.19 -7.56
N CYS A 251 1.26 1.47 -8.69
CA CYS A 251 1.40 2.12 -10.01
C CYS A 251 0.38 3.23 -10.28
N PHE A 252 -0.77 3.23 -9.61
CA PHE A 252 -1.82 4.25 -9.74
C PHE A 252 -1.70 5.43 -8.76
N THR A 253 -0.63 5.47 -7.95
CA THR A 253 -0.36 6.56 -6.99
C THR A 253 0.92 7.33 -7.29
N THR A 254 1.51 7.12 -8.48
CA THR A 254 2.78 7.70 -8.92
C THR A 254 2.85 9.21 -8.71
N TRP A 255 1.83 9.95 -9.14
CA TRP A 255 1.81 11.41 -8.99
C TRP A 255 1.84 11.85 -7.52
N ARG A 256 1.04 11.17 -6.68
CA ARG A 256 0.92 11.47 -5.24
C ARG A 256 2.22 11.19 -4.50
N ASP A 257 2.85 10.06 -4.81
CA ASP A 257 4.01 9.55 -4.07
C ASP A 257 5.34 10.13 -4.59
N GLY A 258 5.34 10.63 -5.83
CA GLY A 258 6.53 11.18 -6.50
C GLY A 258 7.26 10.12 -7.33
N ILE A 259 8.15 10.60 -8.20
CA ILE A 259 8.89 9.74 -9.14
C ILE A 259 9.78 8.69 -8.47
N PRO A 260 10.51 8.98 -7.37
CA PRO A 260 11.40 7.99 -6.76
C PRO A 260 10.69 6.72 -6.32
N ALA A 261 9.43 6.82 -5.86
CA ALA A 261 8.67 5.65 -5.41
C ALA A 261 8.56 4.60 -6.53
N ILE A 262 7.95 4.96 -7.67
CA ILE A 262 7.76 4.02 -8.78
C ILE A 262 9.08 3.64 -9.44
N ARG A 263 10.05 4.55 -9.49
CA ARG A 263 11.36 4.27 -10.08
C ARG A 263 12.14 3.26 -9.23
N GLN A 264 12.10 3.37 -7.91
CA GLN A 264 12.74 2.40 -7.03
C GLN A 264 12.14 1.00 -7.22
N GLU A 265 10.82 0.89 -7.36
CA GLU A 265 10.18 -0.41 -7.63
C GLU A 265 10.64 -1.04 -8.94
N LEU A 266 10.80 -0.24 -10.00
CA LEU A 266 11.35 -0.72 -11.27
C LEU A 266 12.83 -1.10 -11.17
N ILE A 267 13.61 -0.41 -10.34
CA ILE A 267 15.04 -0.73 -10.11
C ILE A 267 15.15 -2.04 -9.32
N ASP A 268 14.43 -2.18 -8.21
CA ASP A 268 14.44 -3.38 -7.37
C ASP A 268 14.02 -4.62 -8.17
N LEU A 269 12.96 -4.48 -8.97
CA LEU A 269 12.46 -5.57 -9.81
C LEU A 269 13.48 -6.01 -10.87
N SER A 270 14.30 -5.09 -11.38
CA SER A 270 15.33 -5.42 -12.39
C SER A 270 16.32 -6.48 -11.87
N ALA A 271 16.68 -6.41 -10.58
CA ALA A 271 17.60 -7.35 -9.94
C ALA A 271 17.03 -8.78 -9.82
N LEU A 272 15.71 -8.92 -9.98
CA LEU A 272 15.02 -10.20 -9.93
C LEU A 272 14.63 -10.74 -11.31
N TRP A 273 14.72 -9.93 -12.37
CA TRP A 273 14.13 -10.25 -13.67
C TRP A 273 14.75 -11.46 -14.35
N ASP A 274 16.09 -11.58 -14.29
CA ASP A 274 16.84 -12.67 -14.91
C ASP A 274 16.82 -13.97 -14.08
N LYS A 275 16.12 -13.99 -12.94
CA LYS A 275 16.00 -15.21 -12.13
C LYS A 275 15.17 -16.25 -12.91
N PRO A 276 15.69 -17.47 -13.10
CA PRO A 276 15.03 -18.49 -13.93
C PRO A 276 13.70 -18.99 -13.34
N GLU A 277 13.44 -18.72 -12.05
CA GLU A 277 12.27 -19.22 -11.32
C GLU A 277 10.92 -18.81 -11.93
N LEU A 278 10.86 -17.65 -12.59
CA LEU A 278 9.64 -17.13 -13.21
C LEU A 278 9.60 -17.27 -14.73
N GLY A 279 10.74 -17.56 -15.38
CA GLY A 279 10.83 -17.69 -16.84
C GLY A 279 10.36 -16.44 -17.60
N LEU A 280 10.69 -15.24 -17.09
CA LEU A 280 10.19 -13.97 -17.65
C LEU A 280 10.83 -13.66 -19.02
N PRO A 281 10.10 -13.00 -19.94
CA PRO A 281 10.65 -12.59 -21.21
C PRO A 281 11.78 -11.55 -21.06
N ALA A 282 12.90 -11.78 -21.75
CA ALA A 282 13.97 -10.80 -21.91
C ALA A 282 13.74 -9.93 -23.18
N PRO A 283 14.22 -8.67 -23.20
CA PRO A 283 14.87 -7.95 -22.10
C PRO A 283 13.85 -7.37 -21.10
N TYR A 284 14.35 -7.01 -19.92
CA TYR A 284 13.61 -6.21 -18.94
C TYR A 284 13.26 -4.84 -19.55
N PRO A 285 12.00 -4.35 -19.43
CA PRO A 285 11.58 -3.11 -20.09
C PRO A 285 12.27 -1.83 -19.60
N TYR A 286 12.68 -1.78 -18.34
CA TYR A 286 13.27 -0.57 -17.75
C TYR A 286 14.80 -0.64 -17.77
N ALA A 287 15.42 0.18 -18.63
CA ALA A 287 16.87 0.29 -18.78
C ALA A 287 17.30 1.76 -18.62
N PRO A 288 17.38 2.29 -17.38
CA PRO A 288 17.79 3.66 -17.14
C PRO A 288 19.28 3.88 -17.46
N SER A 289 19.61 5.09 -17.90
CA SER A 289 21.00 5.53 -18.05
C SER A 289 21.69 5.71 -16.69
N GLU A 290 23.02 5.73 -16.67
CA GLU A 290 23.80 6.03 -15.45
C GLU A 290 23.45 7.41 -14.87
N GLY A 291 23.16 8.39 -15.73
CA GLY A 291 22.71 9.72 -15.32
C GLY A 291 21.36 9.69 -14.64
N GLU A 292 20.39 8.93 -15.17
CA GLU A 292 19.08 8.75 -14.52
C GLU A 292 19.19 8.02 -13.19
N LEU A 293 20.09 7.04 -13.07
CA LEU A 293 20.36 6.36 -11.80
C LEU A 293 21.02 7.29 -10.78
N ALA A 294 21.91 8.19 -11.22
CA ALA A 294 22.53 9.18 -10.35
C ALA A 294 21.52 10.21 -9.84
N GLU A 295 20.67 10.72 -10.73
CA GLU A 295 19.58 11.63 -10.36
C GLU A 295 18.58 10.93 -9.43
N HIS A 296 18.21 9.68 -9.72
CA HIS A 296 17.34 8.89 -8.85
C HIS A 296 17.89 8.76 -7.43
N ARG A 297 19.19 8.47 -7.26
CA ARG A 297 19.78 8.35 -5.91
C ARG A 297 19.57 9.62 -5.09
N LYS A 298 19.82 10.79 -5.69
CA LYS A 298 19.58 12.08 -5.04
C LYS A 298 18.11 12.32 -4.70
N GLN A 299 17.21 12.06 -5.64
CA GLN A 299 15.77 12.23 -5.41
C GLN A 299 15.23 11.23 -4.38
N TYR A 300 15.80 10.03 -4.33
CA TYR A 300 15.42 8.97 -3.41
C TYR A 300 15.84 9.28 -1.97
N GLU A 301 17.01 9.91 -1.77
CA GLU A 301 17.41 10.44 -0.46
C GLU A 301 16.37 11.45 0.09
N ASP A 302 15.89 12.38 -0.75
CA ASP A 302 14.87 13.36 -0.37
C ASP A 302 13.51 12.69 -0.08
N PHE A 303 13.17 11.69 -0.88
CA PHE A 303 11.97 10.87 -0.69
C PHE A 303 12.03 10.14 0.65
N GLU A 304 13.14 9.44 0.96
CA GLU A 304 13.34 8.73 2.22
C GLU A 304 13.32 9.68 3.42
N ALA A 305 13.96 10.85 3.31
CA ALA A 305 13.89 11.89 4.34
C ALA A 305 12.44 12.32 4.61
N THR A 306 11.63 12.48 3.56
CA THR A 306 10.20 12.81 3.72
C THR A 306 9.40 11.68 4.36
N GLN A 307 9.67 10.42 3.99
CA GLN A 307 8.97 9.29 4.60
C GLN A 307 9.34 9.17 6.10
N LYS A 308 10.63 9.33 6.44
CA LYS A 308 11.08 9.36 7.84
C LYS A 308 10.43 10.50 8.62
N LEU A 309 10.36 11.70 8.04
CA LEU A 309 9.68 12.85 8.62
C LEU A 309 8.20 12.54 8.88
N LYS A 310 7.48 11.96 7.90
CA LYS A 310 6.08 11.56 8.07
C LYS A 310 5.88 10.51 9.17
N THR A 311 6.76 9.50 9.24
CA THR A 311 6.72 8.48 10.29
C THR A 311 6.95 9.10 11.66
N TRP A 312 7.97 9.97 11.80
CA TRP A 312 8.24 10.68 13.04
C TRP A 312 7.07 11.58 13.46
N LEU A 313 6.45 12.32 12.53
CA LEU A 313 5.26 13.14 12.80
C LEU A 313 4.06 12.28 13.21
N LYS A 314 3.83 11.14 12.55
CA LYS A 314 2.77 10.19 12.88
C LYS A 314 2.91 9.71 14.33
N ILE A 315 4.12 9.32 14.73
CA ILE A 315 4.43 8.84 16.09
C ILE A 315 4.31 9.99 17.10
N SER A 316 5.01 11.10 16.86
CA SER A 316 5.11 12.23 17.78
C SER A 316 3.77 12.92 18.03
N LEU A 317 2.95 13.06 16.99
CA LEU A 317 1.64 13.70 17.08
C LEU A 317 0.52 12.70 17.38
N GLN A 318 0.82 11.40 17.51
CA GLN A 318 -0.17 10.32 17.69
C GLN A 318 -1.29 10.35 16.64
N THR A 319 -0.93 10.65 15.41
CA THR A 319 -1.86 10.76 14.29
C THR A 319 -1.83 9.53 13.39
N THR A 320 -2.75 9.50 12.44
CA THR A 320 -2.82 8.52 11.36
C THR A 320 -1.93 8.93 10.19
N SER A 321 -1.71 8.05 9.21
CA SER A 321 -0.83 8.33 8.06
C SER A 321 -1.34 9.45 7.14
N ASP A 322 -2.64 9.72 7.15
CA ASP A 322 -3.30 10.84 6.47
C ASP A 322 -3.43 12.10 7.35
N GLY A 323 -2.88 12.06 8.58
CA GLY A 323 -2.83 13.20 9.48
C GLY A 323 -4.14 13.49 10.22
N TRP A 324 -5.13 12.59 10.16
CA TRP A 324 -6.42 12.79 10.82
C TRP A 324 -6.30 12.80 12.35
N MET A 325 -7.00 13.76 12.99
CA MET A 325 -7.05 13.96 14.45
C MET A 325 -8.49 14.31 14.88
N PRO A 326 -8.96 13.86 16.07
CA PRO A 326 -10.21 14.35 16.66
C PRO A 326 -10.21 15.86 16.88
N ASN A 327 -11.37 16.51 16.71
CA ASN A 327 -11.51 17.96 16.84
C ASN A 327 -11.12 18.47 18.23
N GLU A 328 -11.34 17.66 19.27
CA GLU A 328 -11.04 17.99 20.66
C GLU A 328 -9.53 18.13 20.91
N LEU A 329 -8.71 17.47 20.10
CA LEU A 329 -7.25 17.49 20.19
C LEU A 329 -6.62 18.48 19.20
N TRP A 330 -7.42 19.21 18.42
CA TRP A 330 -6.92 20.04 17.32
C TRP A 330 -5.97 21.15 17.78
N GLU A 331 -6.31 21.86 18.85
CA GLU A 331 -5.49 22.97 19.35
C GLU A 331 -4.14 22.46 19.90
N ASP A 332 -4.15 21.34 20.62
CA ASP A 332 -2.93 20.70 21.14
C ASP A 332 -2.07 20.16 19.99
N ALA A 333 -2.69 19.52 19.00
CA ALA A 333 -2.00 19.02 17.80
C ALA A 333 -1.36 20.16 17.00
N ARG A 334 -2.02 21.31 16.90
CA ARG A 334 -1.47 22.49 16.22
C ARG A 334 -0.25 23.05 16.95
N GLU A 335 -0.25 23.04 18.29
CA GLU A 335 0.93 23.45 19.06
C GLU A 335 2.08 22.46 18.90
N ALA A 336 1.79 21.15 19.05
CA ALA A 336 2.78 20.10 18.86
C ALA A 336 3.38 20.11 17.44
N ASN A 337 2.57 20.42 16.43
CA ASN A 337 3.01 20.56 15.04
C ASN A 337 4.00 21.73 14.87
N ARG A 338 3.74 22.90 15.48
CA ARG A 338 4.67 24.04 15.47
C ARG A 338 5.98 23.73 16.16
N MET A 339 5.93 23.05 17.31
CA MET A 339 7.14 22.60 18.00
C MET A 339 7.94 21.60 17.15
N ALA A 340 7.26 20.66 16.51
CA ALA A 340 7.88 19.68 15.63
C ALA A 340 8.52 20.34 14.39
N TYR A 341 7.86 21.36 13.83
CA TYR A 341 8.42 22.15 12.74
C TYR A 341 9.70 22.88 13.15
N GLU A 342 9.72 23.56 14.30
CA GLU A 342 10.93 24.23 14.77
C GLU A 342 12.07 23.24 15.06
N GLN A 343 11.78 22.06 15.60
CA GLN A 343 12.78 21.02 15.80
C GLN A 343 13.37 20.52 14.46
N TRP A 344 12.51 20.34 13.45
CA TRP A 344 12.92 19.98 12.09
C TRP A 344 13.82 21.07 11.47
N MET A 345 13.41 22.33 11.58
CA MET A 345 14.17 23.47 11.05
C MET A 345 15.50 23.67 11.76
N GLU A 346 15.56 23.49 13.08
CA GLU A 346 16.82 23.59 13.83
C GLU A 346 17.81 22.50 13.40
N THR A 347 17.33 21.27 13.19
CA THR A 347 18.17 20.17 12.68
C THR A 347 18.79 20.53 11.32
N ALA A 348 18.03 21.19 10.44
CA ALA A 348 18.53 21.68 9.16
C ALA A 348 19.56 22.82 9.31
N ARG A 349 19.30 23.80 10.19
CA ARG A 349 20.25 24.90 10.50
C ARG A 349 21.57 24.35 11.03
N GLU A 350 21.52 23.34 11.90
CA GLU A 350 22.72 22.68 12.42
C GLU A 350 23.48 21.90 11.34
N SER A 351 22.77 21.20 10.44
CA SER A 351 23.38 20.50 9.30
C SER A 351 24.15 21.47 8.40
N GLU A 352 23.53 22.59 8.02
CA GLU A 352 24.19 23.66 7.26
C GLU A 352 25.39 24.26 7.99
N ALA A 353 25.27 24.53 9.30
CA ALA A 353 26.36 25.07 10.10
C ALA A 353 27.56 24.12 10.19
N ARG A 354 27.33 22.80 10.08
CA ARG A 354 28.37 21.77 10.00
C ARG A 354 28.96 21.60 8.59
N GLY A 355 28.43 22.32 7.59
CA GLY A 355 28.84 22.20 6.19
C GLY A 355 28.35 20.93 5.51
N ASP A 356 27.28 20.33 6.03
CA ASP A 356 26.61 19.18 5.40
C ASP A 356 25.47 19.69 4.52
N ASP A 357 25.62 19.54 3.20
CA ASP A 357 24.63 19.97 2.21
C ASP A 357 23.46 18.97 2.07
N SER A 358 23.40 17.90 2.88
CA SER A 358 22.35 16.87 2.79
C SER A 358 20.96 17.40 3.16
N MET A 359 20.85 18.32 4.12
CA MET A 359 19.58 18.91 4.58
C MET A 359 19.72 20.40 4.86
N THR A 360 19.56 21.22 3.81
CA THR A 360 19.54 22.69 3.90
C THR A 360 18.22 23.21 4.47
N VAL A 361 18.22 24.45 4.99
CA VAL A 361 17.01 25.14 5.49
C VAL A 361 15.98 25.27 4.37
N GLU A 362 16.40 25.65 3.16
CA GLU A 362 15.49 25.76 2.00
C GLU A 362 14.86 24.41 1.62
N LYS A 363 15.64 23.32 1.72
CA LYS A 363 15.15 21.98 1.45
C LYS A 363 14.18 21.52 2.54
N ALA A 364 14.53 21.73 3.81
CA ALA A 364 13.70 21.41 4.96
C ALA A 364 12.32 22.09 4.86
N GLU A 365 12.27 23.35 4.44
CA GLU A 365 11.03 24.09 4.15
C GLU A 365 10.14 23.42 3.10
N LYS A 366 10.74 22.91 2.02
CA LYS A 366 10.00 22.27 0.92
C LYS A 366 9.52 20.86 1.28
N LEU A 367 10.20 20.18 2.21
CA LEU A 367 9.84 18.83 2.64
C LEU A 367 8.76 18.80 3.73
N TRP A 368 8.55 19.91 4.44
CA TRP A 368 7.54 19.99 5.48
C TRP A 368 6.12 19.81 4.92
N PRO A 369 5.31 18.87 5.43
CA PRO A 369 4.06 18.47 4.79
C PRO A 369 2.83 19.33 5.16
N PHE A 370 2.96 20.28 6.09
CA PHE A 370 1.83 21.05 6.61
C PHE A 370 1.94 22.56 6.37
N ASP A 371 0.81 23.20 6.04
CA ASP A 371 0.73 24.64 5.84
C ASP A 371 0.75 25.43 7.16
N ALA A 372 0.25 24.81 8.24
CA ALA A 372 0.38 25.35 9.59
C ALA A 372 1.85 25.19 10.02
N ARG A 373 2.54 26.33 10.17
CA ARG A 373 3.94 26.43 10.57
C ARG A 373 4.04 27.23 11.85
#